data_AF-G5DYN3-F1
#
_entry.id   AF-G5DYN3-F1
#
_cell.length_a   1.000
_cell.length_b   1.000
_cell.length_c   1.000
_cell.angle_alpha   90.00
_cell.angle_beta   90.00
_cell.angle_gamma   90.00
#
_symmetry.space_group_name_H-M   'P 1'
#
loop_
_entity.id
_entity.type
_entity.pdbx_description
1 polymer ?
#
loop_
_entity_poly.entity_id
_entity_poly.type
_entity_poly.pdbx_seq_one_letter_code
_entity_poly.pdbx_strand_id
1 'polypeptide(L)'
;AIEIPMCKDIGYNMTRMPNLMGHENQKEAAIQLHEFAPLVEYGCHSHLKFFLCSLYAPMCTEQVSTPGDELTGVCYVGSMDVNALTGFVLIPLACYLVIGTSFILSGFVALFHIRKVMKTGGENTDKLEKLMVRIGVFSVLYTVPATCVIACYFYERLNMDYWKILATQDKCKLD
;
A
#
# COMPACT_ATOMS: atom_id res chain seq x y z
N ALA A 1 12.63 -6.56 -25.47
CA ALA A 1 13.49 -7.75 -25.34
C ALA A 1 14.88 -7.29 -24.96
N ILE A 2 15.61 -8.06 -24.15
CA ILE A 2 16.95 -7.67 -23.71
C ILE A 2 17.94 -7.80 -24.86
N GLU A 3 18.57 -6.70 -25.24
CA GLU A 3 19.61 -6.65 -26.26
C GLU A 3 21.02 -6.66 -25.65
N ILE A 4 21.14 -6.24 -24.39
CA ILE A 4 22.41 -6.12 -23.67
C ILE A 4 23.11 -7.49 -23.58
N PRO A 5 24.31 -7.67 -24.17
CA PRO A 5 24.97 -8.98 -24.24
C PRO A 5 25.21 -9.64 -22.89
N MET A 6 25.66 -8.88 -21.89
CA MET A 6 25.94 -9.39 -20.54
C MET A 6 24.66 -9.82 -19.79
N CYS A 7 23.49 -9.30 -20.18
CA CYS A 7 22.22 -9.57 -19.52
C CYS A 7 21.35 -10.58 -20.27
N LYS A 8 21.93 -11.31 -21.23
CA LYS A 8 21.28 -12.48 -21.81
C LYS A 8 21.32 -13.65 -20.83
N ASP A 9 20.26 -14.45 -20.85
CA ASP A 9 20.11 -15.69 -20.08
C ASP A 9 20.23 -15.52 -18.56
N ILE A 10 19.71 -14.41 -18.02
CA ILE A 10 19.69 -14.10 -16.57
C ILE A 10 18.39 -14.54 -15.87
N GLY A 11 17.49 -15.22 -16.58
CA GLY A 11 16.22 -15.73 -16.05
C GLY A 11 14.97 -14.98 -16.52
N TYR A 12 15.11 -13.90 -17.31
CA TYR A 12 14.00 -13.22 -17.99
C TYR A 12 14.47 -12.65 -19.33
N ASN A 13 13.53 -12.43 -20.25
CA ASN A 13 13.83 -12.02 -21.63
C ASN A 13 13.37 -10.60 -21.97
N MET A 14 12.54 -9.98 -21.12
CA MET A 14 11.93 -8.68 -21.35
C MET A 14 12.36 -7.68 -20.27
N THR A 15 12.64 -6.46 -20.69
CA THR A 15 13.05 -5.36 -19.83
C THR A 15 12.23 -4.10 -20.14
N ARG A 16 12.12 -3.19 -19.17
CA ARG A 16 11.46 -1.89 -19.30
C ARG A 16 12.50 -0.78 -19.26
N MET A 17 12.24 0.28 -20.02
CA MET A 17 12.99 1.54 -19.98
C MET A 17 12.06 2.68 -19.54
N PRO A 18 12.56 3.74 -18.87
CA PRO A 18 13.95 3.90 -18.41
C PRO A 18 14.33 2.91 -17.30
N ASN A 19 15.61 2.57 -17.18
CA ASN A 19 16.10 1.67 -16.13
C ASN A 19 16.31 2.40 -14.79
N LEU A 20 16.68 1.68 -13.72
CA LEU A 20 16.88 2.27 -12.37
C LEU A 20 18.04 3.27 -12.32
N MET A 21 18.93 3.24 -13.32
CA MET A 21 20.05 4.17 -13.46
C MET A 21 19.67 5.42 -14.27
N GLY A 22 18.41 5.53 -14.71
CA GLY A 22 17.88 6.67 -15.45
C GLY A 22 18.22 6.68 -16.93
N HIS A 23 18.73 5.58 -17.49
CA HIS A 23 18.96 5.48 -18.93
C HIS A 23 17.64 5.27 -19.65
N GLU A 24 17.46 5.96 -20.78
CA GLU A 24 16.26 5.84 -21.60
C GLU A 24 16.32 4.66 -22.57
N ASN A 25 17.53 4.23 -22.95
CA ASN A 25 17.74 3.19 -23.97
C ASN A 25 18.72 2.10 -23.52
N GLN A 26 18.50 0.87 -23.97
CA GLN A 26 19.37 -0.26 -23.63
C GLN A 26 20.82 -0.10 -24.11
N LYS A 27 21.04 0.66 -25.20
CA LYS A 27 22.38 0.95 -25.73
C LYS A 27 23.21 1.77 -24.75
N GLU A 28 22.61 2.81 -24.17
CA GLU A 28 23.26 3.67 -23.18
C GLU A 28 23.57 2.88 -21.91
N ALA A 29 22.59 2.10 -21.44
CA ALA A 29 22.76 1.21 -20.31
C ALA A 29 23.89 0.18 -20.54
N ALA A 30 23.99 -0.39 -21.74
CA ALA A 30 25.01 -1.37 -22.09
C ALA A 30 26.43 -0.79 -22.06
N ILE A 31 26.60 0.46 -22.49
CA ILE A 31 27.91 1.14 -22.50
C ILE A 31 28.44 1.28 -21.07
N GLN A 32 27.64 1.79 -20.13
CA GLN A 32 28.07 1.93 -18.74
C GLN A 32 28.23 0.57 -18.06
N LEU A 33 27.30 -0.36 -18.32
CA LEU A 33 27.36 -1.69 -17.75
C LEU A 33 28.62 -2.48 -18.17
N HIS A 34 29.15 -2.20 -19.37
CA HIS A 34 30.36 -2.83 -19.89
C HIS A 34 31.59 -2.59 -19.01
N GLU A 35 31.63 -1.52 -18.20
CA GLU A 35 32.73 -1.28 -17.25
C GLU A 35 32.86 -2.40 -16.21
N PHE A 36 31.75 -3.08 -15.89
CA PHE A 36 31.73 -4.19 -14.94
C PHE A 36 31.99 -5.56 -15.59
N ALA A 37 32.14 -5.63 -16.92
CA ALA A 37 32.35 -6.90 -17.63
C ALA A 37 33.55 -7.71 -17.09
N PRO A 38 34.73 -7.12 -16.80
CA PRO A 38 35.86 -7.89 -16.26
C PRO A 38 35.55 -8.54 -14.90
N LEU A 39 34.78 -7.87 -14.04
CA LEU A 39 34.41 -8.39 -12.72
C LEU A 39 33.42 -9.56 -12.82
N VAL A 40 32.51 -9.49 -13.81
CA VAL A 40 31.53 -10.53 -14.09
C VAL A 40 32.20 -11.75 -14.74
N GLU A 41 33.09 -11.55 -15.71
CA GLU A 41 33.85 -12.62 -16.37
C GLU A 41 34.83 -13.32 -15.44
N TYR A 42 35.50 -12.57 -14.55
CA TYR A 42 36.36 -13.15 -13.52
C TYR A 42 35.58 -13.97 -12.49
N GLY A 43 34.26 -13.77 -12.38
CA GLY A 43 33.42 -14.52 -11.46
C GLY A 43 33.63 -14.12 -9.99
N CYS A 44 33.84 -12.82 -9.72
CA CYS A 44 34.07 -12.31 -8.36
C CYS A 44 32.95 -12.70 -7.37
N HIS A 45 31.69 -12.77 -7.83
CA HIS A 45 30.55 -13.24 -7.04
C HIS A 45 29.45 -13.84 -7.93
N SER A 46 28.79 -14.90 -7.46
CA SER A 46 27.76 -15.65 -8.21
C SER A 46 26.55 -14.80 -8.62
N HIS A 47 26.19 -13.80 -7.82
CA HIS A 47 25.04 -12.94 -8.07
C HIS A 47 25.37 -11.59 -8.71
N LEU A 48 26.65 -11.30 -9.01
CA LEU A 48 27.04 -9.99 -9.54
C LEU A 48 26.38 -9.70 -10.90
N LYS A 49 26.40 -10.68 -11.82
CA LYS A 49 25.74 -10.59 -13.13
C LYS A 49 24.25 -10.26 -12.98
N PHE A 50 23.57 -11.01 -12.12
CA PHE A 50 22.13 -10.85 -11.88
C PHE A 50 21.80 -9.49 -11.25
N PHE A 51 22.59 -9.06 -10.27
CA PHE A 51 22.41 -7.79 -9.58
C PHE A 51 22.54 -6.61 -10.54
N LEU A 52 23.63 -6.57 -11.32
CA LEU A 52 23.87 -5.50 -12.27
C LEU A 52 22.77 -5.47 -13.36
N CYS A 53 22.38 -6.62 -13.89
CA CYS A 53 21.31 -6.67 -14.88
C CYS A 53 19.94 -6.28 -14.32
N SER A 54 19.65 -6.56 -13.05
CA SER A 54 18.41 -6.08 -12.41
C SER A 54 18.35 -4.56 -12.25
N LEU A 55 19.51 -3.87 -12.22
CA LEU A 55 19.59 -2.41 -12.19
C LEU A 55 19.53 -1.78 -13.58
N TYR A 56 20.33 -2.31 -14.52
CA TYR A 56 20.52 -1.72 -15.85
C TYR A 56 19.53 -2.23 -16.92
N ALA A 57 18.94 -3.40 -16.71
CA ALA A 57 17.93 -3.99 -17.59
C ALA A 57 16.83 -4.66 -16.76
N PRO A 58 16.13 -3.92 -15.86
CA PRO A 58 15.17 -4.51 -14.92
C PRO A 58 14.11 -5.33 -15.64
N MET A 59 13.66 -6.43 -15.03
CA MET A 59 12.63 -7.30 -15.60
C MET A 59 11.34 -6.52 -15.89
N CYS A 60 10.74 -6.77 -17.05
CA CYS A 60 9.41 -6.30 -17.40
C CYS A 60 8.46 -7.49 -17.50
N THR A 61 7.49 -7.55 -16.59
CA THR A 61 6.35 -8.46 -16.65
C THR A 61 5.14 -7.74 -16.11
N GLU A 62 3.95 -8.06 -16.64
CA GLU A 62 2.68 -7.50 -16.16
C GLU A 62 2.42 -7.79 -14.66
N GLN A 63 3.19 -8.71 -14.07
CA GLN A 63 3.05 -9.20 -12.70
C GLN A 63 4.13 -8.71 -11.73
N VAL A 64 5.10 -7.91 -12.20
CA VAL A 64 6.16 -7.30 -11.36
C VAL A 64 6.00 -5.79 -11.43
N SER A 65 4.82 -5.33 -11.01
CA SER A 65 4.81 -4.42 -9.88
C SER A 65 5.10 -5.30 -8.66
N THR A 66 6.18 -5.02 -7.93
CA THR A 66 6.48 -5.73 -6.69
C THR A 66 5.23 -5.84 -5.81
N PRO A 67 5.04 -6.89 -4.99
CA PRO A 67 3.94 -6.95 -4.01
C PRO A 67 3.99 -5.85 -2.93
N GLY A 68 4.96 -4.95 -3.01
CA GLY A 68 5.04 -3.72 -2.25
C GLY A 68 4.67 -2.53 -3.13
N ASP A 69 3.88 -1.64 -2.58
CA ASP A 69 3.54 -0.36 -3.18
C ASP A 69 4.84 0.46 -3.38
N GLU A 70 5.18 0.73 -4.63
CA GLU A 70 6.41 1.47 -5.01
C GLU A 70 6.47 2.86 -4.36
N LEU A 71 5.31 3.46 -4.01
CA LEU A 71 5.23 4.77 -3.38
C LEU A 71 5.51 4.74 -1.87
N THR A 72 5.11 3.66 -1.18
CA THR A 72 5.23 3.55 0.28
C THR A 72 6.36 2.62 0.72
N GLY A 73 6.90 1.79 -0.18
CA GLY A 73 8.00 0.86 0.10
C GLY A 73 7.63 -0.25 1.09
N VAL A 74 6.34 -0.46 1.36
CA VAL A 74 5.85 -1.49 2.30
C VAL A 74 5.07 -2.57 1.57
N CYS A 75 5.17 -3.80 2.07
CA CYS A 75 4.32 -4.91 1.62
C CYS A 75 3.00 -4.90 2.40
N TYR A 76 1.88 -4.78 1.69
CA TYR A 76 0.55 -4.70 2.29
C TYR A 76 -0.42 -5.74 1.71
N VAL A 77 -1.24 -6.34 2.58
CA VAL A 77 -2.23 -7.35 2.18
C VAL A 77 -3.31 -6.70 1.32
N GLY A 78 -3.44 -7.14 0.08
CA GLY A 78 -4.45 -6.63 -0.85
C GLY A 78 -3.98 -5.50 -1.78
N SER A 79 -2.69 -5.13 -1.75
CA SER A 79 -2.13 -4.08 -2.61
C SER A 79 -2.30 -4.35 -4.11
N MET A 80 -2.26 -5.61 -4.55
CA MET A 80 -2.52 -6.00 -5.95
C MET A 80 -3.80 -6.81 -6.13
N ASP A 81 -4.42 -7.26 -5.03
CA ASP A 81 -5.57 -8.16 -5.02
C ASP A 81 -6.76 -7.55 -4.30
N VAL A 82 -7.71 -7.07 -5.09
CA VAL A 82 -8.93 -6.42 -4.60
C VAL A 82 -9.82 -7.34 -3.75
N ASN A 83 -9.78 -8.65 -4.01
CA ASN A 83 -10.53 -9.65 -3.23
C ASN A 83 -9.91 -9.83 -1.84
N ALA A 84 -8.58 -9.84 -1.74
CA ALA A 84 -7.85 -9.91 -0.48
C ALA A 84 -8.02 -8.61 0.33
N LEU A 85 -7.92 -7.44 -0.33
CA LEU A 85 -8.20 -6.14 0.29
C LEU A 85 -9.62 -6.10 0.89
N THR A 86 -10.61 -6.57 0.14
CA THR A 86 -12.00 -6.57 0.60
C THR A 86 -12.21 -7.53 1.78
N GLY A 87 -11.74 -8.78 1.65
CA GLY A 87 -11.97 -9.84 2.62
C GLY A 87 -11.22 -9.66 3.95
N PHE A 88 -9.96 -9.23 3.89
CA PHE A 88 -9.09 -9.20 5.08
C PHE A 88 -8.95 -7.82 5.71
N VAL A 89 -9.24 -6.74 4.98
CA VAL A 89 -9.05 -5.37 5.46
C VAL A 89 -10.39 -4.65 5.57
N LEU A 90 -11.09 -4.47 4.44
CA LEU A 90 -12.28 -3.62 4.39
C LEU A 90 -13.45 -4.18 5.21
N ILE A 91 -13.78 -5.46 5.02
CA ILE A 91 -14.89 -6.11 5.74
C ILE A 91 -14.64 -6.12 7.25
N PRO A 92 -13.49 -6.59 7.77
CA PRO A 92 -13.22 -6.54 9.21
C PRO A 92 -13.27 -5.13 9.78
N LEU A 93 -12.64 -4.14 9.13
CA LEU A 93 -12.65 -2.74 9.60
C LEU A 93 -14.07 -2.15 9.64
N ALA A 94 -14.87 -2.40 8.59
CA ALA A 94 -16.26 -1.96 8.55
C ALA A 94 -17.09 -2.61 9.67
N CYS A 95 -16.96 -3.94 9.85
CA CYS A 95 -17.64 -4.66 10.92
C CYS A 95 -17.24 -4.14 12.31
N TYR A 96 -15.95 -3.96 12.58
CA TYR A 96 -15.47 -3.42 13.85
C TYR A 96 -15.96 -1.99 14.10
N LEU A 97 -16.03 -1.15 13.06
CA LEU A 97 -16.55 0.21 13.20
C LEU A 97 -18.06 0.21 13.48
N VAL A 98 -18.85 -0.64 12.82
CA VAL A 98 -20.29 -0.77 13.08
C VAL A 98 -20.54 -1.28 14.50
N ILE A 99 -19.84 -2.32 14.93
CA ILE A 99 -19.96 -2.87 16.28
C ILE A 99 -19.53 -1.81 17.30
N GLY A 100 -18.33 -1.22 17.13
CA GLY A 100 -17.79 -0.22 18.05
C GLY A 100 -18.67 1.02 18.18
N THR A 101 -19.19 1.56 17.08
CA THR A 101 -20.12 2.71 17.10
C THR A 101 -21.44 2.37 17.81
N SER A 102 -21.96 1.15 17.63
CA SER A 102 -23.16 0.69 18.32
C SER A 102 -22.96 0.62 19.84
N PHE A 103 -21.82 0.09 20.30
CA PHE A 103 -21.47 0.05 21.72
C PHE A 103 -21.24 1.45 22.30
N ILE A 104 -20.56 2.33 21.57
CA ILE A 104 -20.33 3.72 21.99
C ILE A 104 -21.68 4.47 22.13
N LEU A 105 -22.56 4.38 21.14
CA LEU A 105 -23.89 5.01 21.18
C LEU A 105 -24.72 4.50 22.34
N SER A 106 -24.74 3.18 22.55
CA SER A 106 -25.46 2.55 23.67
C SER A 106 -24.90 3.03 25.02
N GLY A 107 -23.57 3.12 25.15
CA GLY A 107 -22.91 3.67 26.33
C GLY A 107 -23.24 5.14 26.58
N PHE A 108 -23.27 5.97 25.54
CA PHE A 108 -23.70 7.37 25.65
C PHE A 108 -25.14 7.49 26.12
N VAL A 109 -26.07 6.75 25.50
CA VAL A 109 -27.49 6.76 25.90
C VAL A 109 -27.65 6.36 27.37
N ALA A 110 -26.94 5.31 27.81
CA ALA A 110 -26.94 4.89 29.21
C ALA A 110 -26.41 5.97 30.15
N LEU A 111 -25.29 6.62 29.81
CA LEU A 111 -24.71 7.70 30.62
C LEU A 111 -25.62 8.93 30.69
N PHE A 112 -26.30 9.29 29.59
CA PHE A 112 -27.29 10.37 29.58
C PHE A 112 -28.52 10.05 30.43
N HIS A 113 -28.99 8.81 30.39
CA HIS A 113 -30.07 8.35 31.26
C HIS A 113 -29.69 8.48 32.73
N ILE A 114 -28.50 8.00 33.12
CA ILE A 114 -27.97 8.11 34.48
C ILE A 114 -27.88 9.58 34.92
N ARG A 115 -27.31 10.45 34.07
CA ARG A 115 -27.21 11.89 34.36
C ARG A 115 -28.58 12.52 34.60
N LYS A 116 -29.58 12.16 33.79
CA LYS A 116 -30.95 12.69 33.94
C LYS A 116 -31.55 12.30 35.30
N VAL A 117 -31.38 11.04 35.71
CA VAL A 117 -31.86 10.55 37.02
C VAL A 117 -31.15 11.26 38.17
N MET A 118 -29.82 11.37 38.14
CA MET A 118 -29.04 12.04 39.20
C MET A 118 -29.38 13.53 39.32
N LYS A 119 -29.59 14.22 38.19
CA LYS A 119 -29.94 15.64 38.18
C LYS A 119 -31.36 15.91 38.73
N THR A 120 -32.27 14.94 38.58
CA THR A 120 -33.62 15.03 39.15
C THR A 120 -33.60 14.87 40.68
N GLY A 121 -32.63 14.11 41.21
CA GLY A 121 -32.41 13.92 42.65
C GLY A 121 -31.67 15.06 43.35
N GLY A 122 -31.27 16.12 42.64
CA GLY A 122 -30.54 17.26 43.21
C GLY A 122 -29.04 17.03 43.44
N GLU A 123 -28.45 15.97 42.88
CA GLU A 123 -27.01 15.70 43.00
C GLU A 123 -26.16 16.50 41.98
N ASN A 124 -24.93 16.84 42.39
CA ASN A 124 -23.96 17.52 41.53
C ASN A 124 -23.39 16.56 40.47
N THR A 125 -23.62 16.85 39.18
CA THR A 125 -23.20 15.98 38.07
C THR A 125 -21.95 16.45 37.33
N ASP A 126 -21.29 17.54 37.75
CA ASP A 126 -20.16 18.17 37.04
C ASP A 126 -19.00 17.20 36.73
N LYS A 127 -18.71 16.26 37.64
CA LYS A 127 -17.67 15.24 37.41
C LYS A 127 -18.07 14.26 36.31
N LEU A 128 -19.34 13.86 36.29
CA LEU A 128 -19.91 12.99 35.26
C LEU A 128 -19.93 13.70 33.91
N GLU A 129 -20.29 14.99 33.87
CA GLU A 129 -20.28 15.79 32.65
C GLU A 129 -18.88 15.90 32.04
N LYS A 130 -17.86 16.17 32.86
CA LYS A 130 -16.45 16.19 32.41
C LYS A 130 -15.99 14.83 31.88
N LEU A 131 -16.42 13.73 32.53
CA LEU A 131 -16.12 12.37 32.06
C LEU A 131 -16.80 12.08 30.72
N MET A 132 -18.09 12.41 30.57
CA MET A 132 -18.84 12.21 29.33
C MET A 132 -18.24 12.99 28.16
N VAL A 133 -17.86 14.25 28.37
CA VAL A 133 -17.19 15.07 27.35
C VAL A 133 -15.86 14.43 26.95
N ARG A 134 -15.06 13.97 27.93
CA ARG A 134 -13.76 13.33 27.66
C ARG A 134 -13.91 12.06 26.82
N ILE A 135 -14.83 11.17 27.20
CA ILE A 135 -15.11 9.94 26.43
C ILE A 135 -15.58 10.31 25.02
N GLY A 136 -16.45 11.31 24.89
CA GLY A 136 -17.01 11.73 23.59
C GLY A 136 -15.95 12.27 22.65
N VAL A 137 -15.07 13.13 23.15
CA VAL A 137 -13.97 13.67 22.35
C VAL A 137 -13.04 12.56 21.88
N PHE A 138 -12.64 11.63 22.75
CA PHE A 138 -11.79 10.50 22.33
C PHE A 138 -12.49 9.56 21.35
N SER A 139 -13.78 9.28 21.54
CA SER A 139 -14.57 8.49 20.60
C SER A 139 -14.61 9.14 19.22
N VAL A 140 -14.89 10.44 19.12
CA VAL A 140 -14.91 11.16 17.84
C VAL A 140 -13.53 11.18 17.19
N LEU A 141 -12.48 11.48 17.96
CA LEU A 141 -11.10 11.46 17.47
C LEU A 141 -10.63 10.10 16.95
N TYR A 142 -11.26 9.00 17.38
CA TYR A 142 -10.96 7.67 16.89
C TYR A 142 -11.87 7.24 15.73
N THR A 143 -13.18 7.52 15.82
CA THR A 143 -14.17 7.13 14.80
C THR A 143 -13.97 7.90 13.50
N VAL A 144 -13.71 9.22 13.54
CA VAL A 144 -13.58 10.03 12.32
C VAL A 144 -12.40 9.56 11.46
N PRO A 145 -11.15 9.44 11.96
CA PRO A 145 -10.05 8.91 11.16
C PRO A 145 -10.30 7.49 10.65
N ALA A 146 -10.89 6.62 11.48
CA ALA A 146 -11.23 5.26 11.06
C ALA A 146 -12.22 5.26 9.88
N THR A 147 -13.25 6.11 9.91
CA THR A 147 -14.18 6.27 8.77
C THR A 147 -13.50 6.83 7.53
N CYS A 148 -12.58 7.79 7.67
CA CYS A 148 -11.81 8.32 6.55
C CYS A 148 -10.96 7.23 5.90
N VAL A 149 -10.27 6.40 6.70
CA VAL A 149 -9.45 5.28 6.19
C VAL A 149 -10.32 4.25 5.45
N ILE A 150 -11.48 3.88 6.00
CA ILE A 150 -12.42 2.97 5.33
C ILE A 150 -12.92 3.57 4.01
N ALA A 151 -13.22 4.87 3.97
CA ALA A 151 -13.65 5.55 2.75
C ALA A 151 -12.53 5.55 1.67
N CYS A 152 -11.28 5.76 2.06
CA CYS A 152 -10.14 5.65 1.16
C CYS A 152 -10.01 4.23 0.57
N TYR A 153 -10.10 3.19 1.40
CA TYR A 153 -10.06 1.80 0.91
C TYR A 153 -11.24 1.45 0.02
N PHE A 154 -12.43 2.00 0.28
CA PHE A 154 -13.58 1.82 -0.59
C PHE A 154 -13.38 2.51 -1.94
N TYR A 155 -12.85 3.74 -1.93
CA TYR A 155 -12.51 4.47 -3.15
C TYR A 155 -11.46 3.73 -3.98
N GLU A 156 -10.39 3.24 -3.35
CA GLU A 156 -9.38 2.40 -3.96
C GLU A 156 -10.03 1.15 -4.59
N ARG A 157 -10.87 0.44 -3.83
CA ARG A 157 -11.55 -0.77 -4.32
C ARG A 157 -12.39 -0.55 -5.57
N LEU A 158 -13.06 0.60 -5.69
CA LEU A 158 -13.90 0.95 -6.84
C LEU A 158 -13.08 1.32 -8.09
N ASN A 159 -11.91 1.93 -7.91
CA ASN A 159 -11.10 2.44 -9.01
C ASN A 159 -9.93 1.53 -9.39
N MET A 160 -9.59 0.54 -8.56
CA MET A 160 -8.45 -0.36 -8.80
C MET A 160 -8.53 -1.09 -10.14
N ASP A 161 -9.72 -1.54 -10.55
CA ASP A 161 -9.90 -2.24 -11.82
C ASP A 161 -9.61 -1.30 -13.02
N TYR A 162 -10.00 -0.03 -12.91
CA TYR A 162 -9.69 1.01 -13.90
C TYR A 162 -8.18 1.34 -13.92
N TRP A 163 -7.56 1.52 -12.75
CA TRP A 163 -6.13 1.79 -12.64
C TRP A 163 -5.27 0.65 -13.17
N LYS A 164 -5.66 -0.61 -12.94
CA LYS A 164 -4.97 -1.77 -13.52
C LYS A 164 -4.97 -1.74 -15.04
N ILE A 165 -6.12 -1.44 -15.66
CA ILE A 165 -6.23 -1.35 -17.12
C ILE A 165 -5.31 -0.25 -17.67
N LEU A 166 -5.27 0.91 -17.02
CA LEU A 166 -4.38 2.01 -17.40
C LEU A 166 -2.90 1.66 -17.19
N ALA A 167 -2.56 1.00 -16.08
CA ALA A 167 -1.19 0.59 -15.79
C ALA A 167 -0.66 -0.46 -16.78
N THR A 168 -1.52 -1.37 -17.25
CA THR A 168 -1.17 -2.33 -18.31
C THR A 168 -1.07 -1.68 -19.70
N GLN A 169 -1.48 -0.42 -19.86
CA GLN A 169 -1.42 0.28 -21.14
C GLN A 169 0.01 0.68 -21.53
N ASP A 170 0.90 0.91 -20.57
CA ASP A 170 2.34 1.04 -20.80
C ASP A 170 2.99 -0.34 -20.93
N LYS A 171 2.70 -0.99 -22.06
CA LYS A 171 3.42 -2.22 -22.47
C LYS A 171 4.91 -1.92 -22.53
N CYS A 172 5.73 -2.87 -22.06
CA CYS A 172 7.20 -2.80 -22.10
C CYS A 172 7.67 -2.09 -23.37
N LYS A 173 8.13 -0.83 -23.25
CA LYS A 173 8.62 -0.08 -24.40
C LYS A 173 9.81 -0.83 -24.99
N LEU A 174 9.58 -1.38 -26.17
CA LEU A 174 10.60 -1.92 -27.06
C LEU A 174 11.05 -0.76 -27.94
N ASP A 175 11.94 0.08 -27.44
CA ASP A 175 12.78 0.92 -28.29
C ASP A 175 14.22 0.39 -28.25
#